data_AF-A0A412GPB8-F1
#
_entry.id   AF-A0A412GPB8-F1
#
_cell.length_a   1.000
_cell.length_b   1.000
_cell.length_c   1.000
_cell.angle_alpha   90.00
_cell.angle_beta   90.00
_cell.angle_gamma   90.00
#
_symmetry.space_group_name_H-M   'P 1'
#
loop_
_entity.id
_entity.type
_entity.pdbx_description
1 polymer ?
#
loop_
_entity_poly.entity_id
_entity_poly.type
_entity_poly.pdbx_seq_one_letter_code
_entity_poly.pdbx_strand_id
1 'polypeptide(L)'
;MKTSIIHSIVVCLAAFALPFMVACSSREESLPEEISEAILYLNIEPVGLTRAGTATLPDNEKMHSVRVIVLHENGTVEHNKFYSLDGAQVQRAILLKVTPDEKKKIYLFANEESVSAVEGVADVNSTLSAFFHTYVEGMSGFEDAVNGLYFAPDYSAGKPIPMSSMYEIDFPEKGNFDGVFYVVRVATKFTVNFKNWRGEEVTVENFTIASHADRNFLMAHVSSYPKILNLETNQPYPTWIDWLKAVSDASNEDSDAATNRFGWLTDYRLPEQTTAKVYTHEGLKIGKPTVDIDYPDNSKPGVASDVPVFYLPESKNLKAGATEQEYILTIKIAGRAEPFVCKLDKLKALFRNTHLVVNITMYNSNEIVVDVIPYSEVNLEPEFGL
;
A
#
# COMPACT_ATOMS: atom_id res chain seq x y z
N MET A 1 5.49 4.87 90.39
CA MET A 1 6.64 5.72 90.73
C MET A 1 7.54 5.78 89.48
N LYS A 2 7.48 6.87 88.72
CA LYS A 2 8.53 7.91 88.62
C LYS A 2 9.92 7.31 88.29
N THR A 3 10.29 7.23 87.01
CA THR A 3 11.09 8.21 86.19
C THR A 3 12.60 8.20 86.42
N SER A 4 13.34 7.84 85.36
CA SER A 4 14.59 8.48 84.91
C SER A 4 14.65 8.31 83.37
N ILE A 5 14.54 9.34 82.52
CA ILE A 5 15.52 10.42 82.19
C ILE A 5 16.86 9.81 81.71
N ILE A 6 17.51 10.13 80.58
CA ILE A 6 17.27 10.72 79.24
C ILE A 6 18.70 10.94 78.61
N HIS A 7 18.86 10.80 77.27
CA HIS A 7 20.00 11.16 76.36
C HIS A 7 21.31 10.31 76.44
N SER A 8 22.05 9.95 75.37
CA SER A 8 22.19 10.49 73.99
C SER A 8 22.84 9.48 73.00
N ILE A 9 22.26 9.39 71.78
CA ILE A 9 22.79 9.23 70.39
C ILE A 9 24.16 8.54 70.13
N VAL A 10 24.17 7.50 69.26
CA VAL A 10 24.89 7.30 67.96
C VAL A 10 24.36 5.96 67.34
N VAL A 11 23.43 5.95 66.38
CA VAL A 11 23.62 5.75 64.90
C VAL A 11 24.48 4.51 64.57
N CYS A 12 23.99 3.38 64.01
CA CYS A 12 23.44 3.17 62.66
C CYS A 12 22.86 1.72 62.60
N LEU A 13 21.56 1.55 62.28
CA LEU A 13 21.06 1.01 60.99
C LEU A 13 21.26 -0.50 60.73
N ALA A 14 20.26 -1.28 61.17
CA ALA A 14 19.84 -2.51 60.51
C ALA A 14 18.31 -2.60 60.65
N ALA A 15 17.58 -2.27 59.58
CA ALA A 15 16.13 -2.21 59.56
C ALA A 15 15.51 -3.58 59.30
N PHE A 16 14.58 -3.94 60.20
CA PHE A 16 13.49 -4.91 60.05
C PHE A 16 12.75 -4.69 58.70
N ALA A 17 12.56 -5.71 57.87
CA ALA A 17 11.55 -6.79 57.96
C ALA A 17 10.10 -6.34 57.66
N LEU A 18 9.63 -6.79 56.48
CA LEU A 18 8.29 -7.33 56.15
C LEU A 18 7.15 -6.37 55.70
N PRO A 19 6.19 -6.85 54.87
CA PRO A 19 6.10 -6.48 53.46
C PRO A 19 4.78 -5.79 53.09
N PHE A 20 4.79 -5.02 51.99
CA PHE A 20 3.58 -4.63 51.27
C PHE A 20 3.69 -5.08 49.81
N MET A 21 2.63 -5.74 49.34
CA MET A 21 2.47 -6.28 48.00
C MET A 21 2.50 -5.17 46.94
N VAL A 22 3.33 -5.34 45.90
CA VAL A 22 3.07 -4.82 44.56
C VAL A 22 3.58 -5.85 43.56
N ALA A 23 2.68 -6.31 42.70
CA ALA A 23 2.98 -7.15 41.56
C ALA A 23 3.65 -6.32 40.47
N CYS A 24 4.82 -6.77 39.99
CA CYS A 24 5.32 -6.63 38.62
C CYS A 24 6.66 -7.39 38.57
N SER A 25 6.68 -8.48 37.81
CA SER A 25 7.83 -9.35 37.63
C SER A 25 8.92 -8.64 36.82
N SER A 26 9.87 -8.00 37.49
CA SER A 26 11.16 -7.65 36.89
C SER A 26 12.09 -8.86 36.98
N ARG A 27 12.00 -9.74 35.97
CA ARG A 27 13.09 -10.67 35.68
C ARG A 27 14.06 -9.90 34.78
N GLU A 28 15.05 -9.25 35.39
CA GLU A 28 16.31 -8.97 34.70
C GLU A 28 16.95 -10.33 34.42
N GLU A 29 16.56 -10.94 33.31
CA GLU A 29 17.41 -11.90 32.64
C GLU A 29 18.55 -11.10 32.02
N SER A 30 19.72 -11.21 32.63
CA SER A 30 20.98 -10.88 31.98
C SER A 30 20.99 -11.55 30.60
N LEU A 31 20.92 -10.74 29.55
CA LEU A 31 21.18 -11.20 28.18
C LEU A 31 22.53 -11.92 28.19
N PRO A 32 22.63 -13.15 27.66
CA PRO A 32 23.92 -13.79 27.52
C PRO A 32 24.85 -12.89 26.68
N GLU A 33 26.00 -12.52 27.25
CA GLU A 33 27.14 -11.94 26.53
C GLU A 33 27.71 -13.01 25.59
N GLU A 34 27.01 -13.25 24.48
CA GLU A 34 27.47 -13.74 23.17
C GLU A 34 26.20 -14.04 22.35
N ILE A 35 25.72 -13.05 21.59
CA ILE A 35 24.72 -13.35 20.56
C ILE A 35 25.47 -14.03 19.40
N SER A 36 25.58 -15.36 19.45
CA SER A 36 26.08 -16.17 18.33
C SER A 36 25.02 -16.41 17.24
N GLU A 37 23.80 -15.90 17.44
CA GLU A 37 22.67 -16.10 16.53
C GLU A 37 22.33 -14.79 15.82
N ALA A 38 22.52 -14.75 14.50
CA ALA A 38 22.08 -13.62 13.69
C ALA A 38 20.56 -13.65 13.52
N ILE A 39 19.86 -12.62 14.01
CA ILE A 39 18.40 -12.53 13.93
C ILE A 39 17.99 -11.39 13.00
N LEU A 40 17.17 -11.73 12.01
CA LEU A 40 16.47 -10.80 11.15
C LEU A 40 15.08 -10.51 11.74
N TYR A 41 14.89 -9.28 12.22
CA TYR A 41 13.62 -8.76 12.70
C TYR A 41 12.94 -7.95 11.58
N LEU A 42 11.82 -8.45 11.09
CA LEU A 42 11.04 -7.87 10.00
C LEU A 42 9.78 -7.25 10.59
N ASN A 43 9.68 -5.91 10.59
CA ASN A 43 8.40 -5.24 10.80
C ASN A 43 7.76 -4.92 9.44
N ILE A 44 6.78 -5.72 9.02
CA ILE A 44 6.20 -5.66 7.68
C ILE A 44 4.92 -4.84 7.68
N GLU A 45 4.80 -3.88 6.76
CA GLU A 45 3.65 -2.97 6.63
C GLU A 45 3.30 -2.72 5.14
N PRO A 46 2.03 -2.61 4.74
CA PRO A 46 1.68 -2.10 3.42
C PRO A 46 2.12 -0.65 3.21
N VAL A 47 2.57 -0.29 1.99
CA VAL A 47 2.79 1.13 1.65
C VAL A 47 1.46 1.89 1.72
N GLY A 48 1.52 3.15 2.16
CA GLY A 48 0.34 4.02 2.24
C GLY A 48 -0.45 3.84 3.53
N LEU A 49 0.27 3.82 4.65
CA LEU A 49 -0.28 3.97 5.98
C LEU A 49 0.30 5.26 6.57
N THR A 50 -0.56 6.21 6.91
CA THR A 50 -0.14 7.32 7.76
C THR A 50 0.02 6.85 9.20
N ARG A 51 1.09 7.31 9.86
CA ARG A 51 1.28 7.15 11.31
C ARG A 51 0.26 7.95 12.14
N ALA A 52 -0.58 8.75 11.48
CA ALA A 52 -1.56 9.66 12.06
C ALA A 52 -3.02 9.16 11.91
N GLY A 53 -3.26 7.84 11.99
CA GLY A 53 -4.41 7.28 12.72
C GLY A 53 -5.86 7.58 12.33
N THR A 54 -6.21 8.22 11.21
CA THR A 54 -7.64 8.45 10.84
C THR A 54 -8.12 7.62 9.65
N ALA A 55 -7.27 7.37 8.64
CA ALA A 55 -7.64 6.53 7.50
C ALA A 55 -7.37 5.06 7.81
N THR A 56 -8.42 4.24 7.90
CA THR A 56 -8.26 2.78 7.97
C THR A 56 -8.28 2.23 6.55
N LEU A 57 -7.24 1.48 6.17
CA LEU A 57 -7.25 0.73 4.92
C LEU A 57 -8.49 -0.18 4.89
N PRO A 58 -9.18 -0.31 3.74
CA PRO A 58 -10.21 -1.33 3.62
C PRO A 58 -9.58 -2.73 3.76
N ASP A 59 -10.35 -3.69 4.25
CA ASP A 59 -9.80 -5.01 4.62
C ASP A 59 -9.13 -5.75 3.46
N ASN A 60 -9.60 -5.52 2.23
CA ASN A 60 -9.00 -6.10 1.03
C ASN A 60 -7.63 -5.50 0.69
N GLU A 61 -7.30 -4.34 1.24
CA GLU A 61 -6.00 -3.66 1.10
C GLU A 61 -5.04 -3.97 2.26
N LYS A 62 -5.43 -4.81 3.23
CA LYS A 62 -4.60 -5.26 4.35
C LYS A 62 -3.97 -6.63 4.07
N MET A 63 -3.05 -7.05 4.93
CA MET A 63 -2.45 -8.38 4.88
C MET A 63 -3.33 -9.40 5.62
N HIS A 64 -3.65 -10.51 4.96
CA HIS A 64 -4.34 -11.69 5.51
C HIS A 64 -3.37 -12.87 5.62
N SER A 65 -2.31 -12.85 4.81
CA SER A 65 -1.18 -13.76 4.88
C SER A 65 0.11 -13.00 4.58
N VAL A 66 1.24 -13.53 5.06
CA VAL A 66 2.58 -13.06 4.69
C VAL A 66 3.45 -14.27 4.39
N ARG A 67 4.17 -14.23 3.28
CA ARG A 67 5.29 -15.14 3.00
C ARG A 67 6.58 -14.36 3.00
N VAL A 68 7.57 -14.89 3.71
CA VAL A 68 8.94 -14.38 3.73
C VAL A 68 9.85 -15.41 3.08
N ILE A 69 10.53 -15.01 2.01
CA ILE A 69 11.57 -15.81 1.37
C ILE A 69 12.90 -15.06 1.48
N VAL A 70 13.88 -15.69 2.12
CA VAL A 70 15.23 -15.15 2.28
C VAL A 70 16.17 -15.97 1.41
N LEU A 71 16.98 -15.31 0.60
CA LEU A 71 18.05 -15.95 -0.17
C LEU A 71 19.41 -15.58 0.41
N HIS A 72 20.31 -16.55 0.41
CA HIS A 72 21.75 -16.36 0.58
C HIS A 72 22.33 -15.49 -0.56
N GLU A 73 23.55 -14.98 -0.38
CA GLU A 73 24.24 -14.19 -1.41
C GLU A 73 24.39 -14.95 -2.74
N ASN A 74 24.57 -16.27 -2.66
CA ASN A 74 24.68 -17.15 -3.82
C ASN A 74 23.33 -17.45 -4.53
N GLY A 75 22.22 -16.87 -4.07
CA GLY A 75 20.89 -17.03 -4.65
C GLY A 75 20.15 -18.31 -4.25
N THR A 76 20.68 -19.11 -3.32
CA THR A 76 19.97 -20.26 -2.75
C THR A 76 19.00 -19.85 -1.65
N VAL A 77 17.88 -20.55 -1.53
CA VAL A 77 16.84 -20.29 -0.53
C VAL A 77 17.38 -20.63 0.87
N GLU A 78 17.42 -19.65 1.75
CA GLU A 78 17.72 -19.82 3.17
C GLU A 78 16.44 -20.08 3.97
N HIS A 79 15.41 -19.28 3.72
CA HIS A 79 14.09 -19.43 4.32
C HIS A 79 13.00 -19.30 3.28
N ASN A 80 11.94 -20.08 3.45
CA ASN A 80 10.65 -19.86 2.80
C ASN A 80 9.55 -20.19 3.81
N LYS A 81 9.02 -19.16 4.46
CA LYS A 81 8.07 -19.31 5.58
C LYS A 81 6.76 -18.60 5.26
N PHE A 82 5.66 -19.32 5.36
CA PHE A 82 4.30 -18.80 5.20
C PHE A 82 3.65 -18.58 6.57
N TYR A 83 2.99 -17.43 6.72
CA TYR A 83 2.29 -17.02 7.93
C TYR A 83 0.86 -16.63 7.55
N SER A 84 -0.12 -17.46 7.93
CA SER A 84 -1.52 -17.03 7.93
C SER A 84 -1.74 -16.08 9.11
N LEU A 85 -2.50 -15.01 8.89
CA LEU A 85 -2.81 -14.02 9.91
C LEU A 85 -4.23 -14.22 10.45
N ASP A 86 -4.42 -13.91 11.72
CA ASP A 86 -5.74 -13.84 12.32
C ASP A 86 -6.39 -12.51 11.94
N GLY A 87 -7.24 -12.57 10.92
CA GLY A 87 -7.86 -11.40 10.30
C GLY A 87 -6.91 -10.52 9.50
N ALA A 88 -7.46 -9.39 9.04
CA ALA A 88 -6.78 -8.42 8.19
C ALA A 88 -5.88 -7.49 9.04
N GLN A 89 -4.56 -7.50 8.80
CA GLN A 89 -3.56 -6.76 9.58
C GLN A 89 -2.84 -5.71 8.74
N VAL A 90 -2.53 -4.58 9.36
CA VAL A 90 -1.76 -3.47 8.76
C VAL A 90 -0.28 -3.52 9.11
N GLN A 91 0.11 -4.40 10.03
CA GLN A 91 1.47 -4.56 10.51
C GLN A 91 1.68 -6.01 10.93
N ARG A 92 2.86 -6.56 10.64
CA ARG A 92 3.25 -7.90 11.08
C ARG A 92 4.74 -7.98 11.39
N ALA A 93 5.06 -8.27 12.66
CA ALA A 93 6.42 -8.57 13.08
C ALA A 93 6.75 -10.06 12.88
N ILE A 94 7.92 -10.35 12.30
CA ILE A 94 8.45 -11.71 12.09
C ILE A 94 9.91 -11.73 12.49
N LEU A 95 10.33 -12.79 13.19
CA LEU A 95 11.72 -13.04 13.55
C LEU A 95 12.22 -14.29 12.84
N LEU A 96 13.35 -14.18 12.16
CA LEU A 96 14.03 -15.29 11.50
C LEU A 96 15.47 -15.36 11.98
N LYS A 97 15.92 -16.56 12.35
CA LYS A 97 17.34 -16.84 12.55
C LYS A 97 17.99 -17.03 11.18
N VAL A 98 19.04 -16.26 10.89
CA VAL A 98 19.71 -16.26 9.60
C VAL A 98 21.21 -16.44 9.73
N THR A 99 21.87 -16.81 8.64
CA THR A 99 23.33 -16.84 8.52
C THR A 99 23.89 -15.40 8.55
N PRO A 100 24.86 -15.09 9.41
CA PRO A 100 25.47 -13.75 9.46
C PRO A 100 26.45 -13.51 8.31
N ASP A 101 26.99 -12.29 8.25
CA ASP A 101 28.13 -11.92 7.39
C ASP A 101 27.95 -12.19 5.89
N GLU A 102 26.74 -11.97 5.38
CA GLU A 102 26.47 -12.10 3.95
C GLU A 102 25.40 -11.11 3.49
N LYS A 103 25.47 -10.77 2.20
CA LYS A 103 24.39 -10.04 1.56
C LYS A 103 23.19 -10.97 1.37
N LYS A 104 22.01 -10.51 1.76
CA LYS A 104 20.76 -11.28 1.64
C LYS A 104 19.77 -10.59 0.72
N LYS A 105 19.00 -11.38 -0.02
CA LYS A 105 17.80 -10.93 -0.72
C LYS A 105 16.57 -11.39 0.04
N ILE A 106 15.69 -10.47 0.40
CA ILE A 106 14.46 -10.74 1.14
C ILE A 106 13.28 -10.42 0.25
N TYR A 107 12.51 -11.44 -0.11
CA TYR A 107 11.26 -11.30 -0.84
C TYR A 107 10.09 -11.41 0.14
N LEU A 108 9.19 -10.46 0.06
CA LEU A 108 7.99 -10.41 0.88
C LEU A 108 6.76 -10.47 -0.02
N PHE A 109 5.83 -11.33 0.33
CA PHE A 109 4.54 -11.45 -0.32
C PHE A 109 3.44 -11.37 0.71
N ALA A 110 2.35 -10.68 0.38
CA ALA A 110 1.13 -10.76 1.16
C ALA A 110 -0.04 -11.19 0.27
N ASN A 111 -0.99 -11.89 0.88
CA ASN A 111 -2.23 -12.33 0.24
C ASN A 111 -1.99 -13.24 -0.98
N GLU A 112 -1.01 -14.13 -0.91
CA GLU A 112 -0.65 -15.01 -2.03
C GLU A 112 -1.80 -15.90 -2.50
N GLU A 113 -2.73 -16.23 -1.61
CA GLU A 113 -3.92 -17.02 -1.88
C GLU A 113 -4.88 -16.33 -2.86
N SER A 114 -4.74 -15.02 -3.04
CA SER A 114 -5.54 -14.22 -3.96
C SER A 114 -5.08 -14.38 -5.42
N VAL A 115 -3.96 -15.06 -5.65
CA VAL A 115 -3.43 -15.37 -6.99
C VAL A 115 -3.65 -16.85 -7.29
N SER A 116 -4.79 -17.15 -7.92
CA SER A 116 -5.24 -18.51 -8.22
C SER A 116 -4.48 -19.20 -9.36
N ALA A 117 -3.86 -18.43 -10.25
CA ALA A 117 -3.04 -18.94 -11.34
C ALA A 117 -1.89 -17.96 -11.64
N VAL A 118 -0.67 -18.48 -11.66
CA VAL A 118 0.51 -17.76 -12.17
C VAL A 118 0.99 -18.37 -13.48
N GLU A 119 1.59 -17.51 -14.31
CA GLU A 119 2.18 -17.82 -15.61
C GLU A 119 3.62 -17.25 -15.66
N GLY A 120 4.37 -17.56 -16.72
CA GLY A 120 5.71 -17.00 -16.98
C GLY A 120 6.89 -17.91 -16.62
N VAL A 121 6.63 -19.06 -16.00
CA VAL A 121 7.60 -20.15 -15.83
C VAL A 121 7.05 -21.39 -16.53
N ALA A 122 7.88 -22.06 -17.34
CA ALA A 122 7.48 -23.27 -18.06
C ALA A 122 6.93 -24.33 -17.09
N ASP A 123 5.86 -25.00 -17.49
CA ASP A 123 5.16 -26.04 -16.71
C ASP A 123 4.52 -25.58 -15.38
N VAL A 124 4.52 -24.27 -15.10
CA VAL A 124 3.81 -23.69 -13.96
C VAL A 124 2.53 -23.03 -14.47
N ASN A 125 1.42 -23.78 -14.39
CA ASN A 125 0.07 -23.23 -14.38
C ASN A 125 -0.59 -23.67 -13.09
N SER A 126 -0.21 -23.02 -11.99
CA SER A 126 -0.61 -23.38 -10.64
C SER A 126 -0.90 -22.13 -9.82
N THR A 127 -1.51 -22.29 -8.64
CA THR A 127 -1.67 -21.20 -7.68
C THR A 127 -0.31 -20.65 -7.25
N LEU A 128 -0.25 -19.37 -6.88
CA LEU A 128 1.00 -18.77 -6.39
C LEU A 128 1.53 -19.51 -5.14
N SER A 129 0.65 -19.93 -4.23
CA SER A 129 1.04 -20.77 -3.09
C SER A 129 1.72 -22.05 -3.53
N ALA A 130 1.14 -22.81 -4.46
CA ALA A 130 1.75 -24.05 -4.96
C ALA A 130 3.14 -23.82 -5.55
N PHE A 131 3.32 -22.76 -6.36
CA PHE A 131 4.64 -22.34 -6.85
C PHE A 131 5.62 -22.10 -5.70
N PHE A 132 5.24 -21.32 -4.68
CA PHE A 132 6.15 -21.07 -3.57
C PHE A 132 6.51 -22.33 -2.79
N HIS A 133 5.60 -23.30 -2.65
CA HIS A 133 5.90 -24.58 -1.99
C HIS A 133 6.90 -25.44 -2.76
N THR A 134 7.13 -25.19 -4.06
CA THR A 134 8.16 -25.91 -4.80
C THR A 134 9.57 -25.44 -4.46
N TYR A 135 9.75 -24.33 -3.72
CA TYR A 135 11.05 -23.77 -3.32
C TYR A 135 11.37 -24.04 -1.84
N VAL A 136 12.07 -25.14 -1.57
CA VAL A 136 12.62 -25.49 -0.25
C VAL A 136 14.03 -24.94 -0.03
N GLU A 137 14.45 -24.94 1.24
CA GLU A 137 15.78 -24.49 1.68
C GLU A 137 16.91 -25.20 0.89
N GLY A 138 17.93 -24.44 0.49
CA GLY A 138 19.08 -24.87 -0.30
C GLY A 138 18.90 -24.85 -1.81
N MET A 139 17.68 -24.65 -2.34
CA MET A 139 17.47 -24.61 -3.80
C MET A 139 17.80 -23.26 -4.41
N SER A 140 18.30 -23.27 -5.64
CA SER A 140 18.61 -22.08 -6.44
C SER A 140 17.52 -21.75 -7.46
N GLY A 141 17.64 -20.60 -8.13
CA GLY A 141 16.77 -20.22 -9.25
C GLY A 141 15.42 -19.62 -8.85
N PHE A 142 15.20 -19.36 -7.56
CA PHE A 142 13.98 -18.69 -7.09
C PHE A 142 13.85 -17.28 -7.67
N GLU A 143 14.92 -16.48 -7.61
CA GLU A 143 14.93 -15.09 -8.10
C GLU A 143 14.55 -15.00 -9.59
N ASP A 144 15.18 -15.80 -10.44
CA ASP A 144 14.89 -15.80 -11.88
C ASP A 144 13.45 -16.20 -12.16
N ALA A 145 12.95 -17.22 -11.46
CA ALA A 145 11.58 -17.70 -11.63
C ALA A 145 10.55 -16.68 -11.17
N VAL A 146 10.70 -16.13 -9.95
CA VAL A 146 9.72 -15.20 -9.38
C VAL A 146 9.65 -13.87 -10.13
N ASN A 147 10.77 -13.40 -10.67
CA ASN A 147 10.82 -12.22 -11.54
C ASN A 147 10.11 -12.47 -12.89
N GLY A 148 9.98 -13.72 -13.34
CA GLY A 148 9.23 -14.06 -14.54
C GLY A 148 7.72 -14.13 -14.33
N LEU A 149 7.24 -14.23 -13.08
CA LEU A 149 5.85 -14.53 -12.79
C LEU A 149 4.92 -13.36 -13.11
N TYR A 150 3.82 -13.69 -13.80
CA TYR A 150 2.70 -12.79 -14.00
C TYR A 150 1.37 -13.51 -13.84
N PHE A 151 0.30 -12.73 -13.68
CA PHE A 151 -1.04 -13.26 -13.47
C PHE A 151 -2.09 -12.26 -13.96
N ALA A 152 -3.26 -12.78 -14.32
CA ALA A 152 -4.46 -11.98 -14.49
C ALA A 152 -5.14 -11.82 -13.11
N PRO A 153 -5.22 -10.60 -12.55
CA PRO A 153 -5.77 -10.42 -11.21
C PRO A 153 -7.29 -10.54 -11.19
N ASP A 154 -7.81 -10.99 -10.06
CA ASP A 154 -9.24 -10.94 -9.73
C ASP A 154 -9.45 -10.02 -8.52
N TYR A 155 -9.84 -8.77 -8.79
CA TYR A 155 -10.15 -7.77 -7.76
C TYR A 155 -11.63 -7.70 -7.40
N SER A 156 -12.42 -8.70 -7.78
CA SER A 156 -13.84 -8.73 -7.44
C SER A 156 -14.07 -8.99 -5.94
N ALA A 157 -15.28 -8.67 -5.46
CA ALA A 157 -15.81 -9.13 -4.17
C ALA A 157 -14.96 -8.81 -2.92
N GLY A 158 -14.20 -7.71 -2.94
CA GLY A 158 -13.35 -7.35 -1.79
C GLY A 158 -12.26 -8.40 -1.50
N LYS A 159 -11.87 -9.20 -2.50
CA LYS A 159 -10.77 -10.15 -2.37
C LYS A 159 -9.49 -9.43 -1.95
N PRO A 160 -8.70 -10.00 -1.03
CA PRO A 160 -7.43 -9.43 -0.63
C PRO A 160 -6.53 -9.17 -1.85
N ILE A 161 -5.84 -8.04 -1.85
CA ILE A 161 -4.98 -7.65 -2.97
C ILE A 161 -3.59 -8.24 -2.75
N PRO A 162 -3.02 -8.99 -3.71
CA PRO A 162 -1.65 -9.48 -3.59
C PRO A 162 -0.67 -8.32 -3.45
N MET A 163 0.33 -8.49 -2.60
CA MET A 163 1.39 -7.51 -2.39
C MET A 163 2.75 -8.16 -2.54
N SER A 164 3.74 -7.39 -2.98
CA SER A 164 5.10 -7.88 -3.22
C SER A 164 6.16 -6.81 -2.93
N SER A 165 7.31 -7.22 -2.42
CA SER A 165 8.52 -6.40 -2.39
C SER A 165 9.79 -7.25 -2.33
N MET A 166 10.92 -6.65 -2.69
CA MET A 166 12.24 -7.27 -2.56
C MET A 166 13.21 -6.25 -1.98
N TYR A 167 14.02 -6.72 -1.03
CA TYR A 167 15.05 -5.95 -0.36
C TYR A 167 16.38 -6.66 -0.48
N GLU A 168 17.44 -5.88 -0.65
CA GLU A 168 18.81 -6.35 -0.47
C GLU A 168 19.37 -5.73 0.81
N ILE A 169 19.91 -6.56 1.70
CA ILE A 169 20.53 -6.11 2.95
C ILE A 169 21.91 -6.72 3.10
N ASP A 170 22.88 -5.92 3.54
CA ASP A 170 24.18 -6.41 3.99
C ASP A 170 24.04 -6.84 5.46
N PHE A 171 23.98 -8.14 5.73
CA PHE A 171 23.75 -8.64 7.08
C PHE A 171 25.05 -8.59 7.89
N PRO A 172 25.05 -8.03 9.12
CA PRO A 172 26.28 -7.88 9.89
C PRO A 172 26.89 -9.21 10.31
N GLU A 173 28.22 -9.21 10.53
CA GLU A 173 28.96 -10.37 11.05
C GLU A 173 28.46 -10.83 12.43
N LYS A 174 28.02 -9.87 13.26
CA LYS A 174 27.47 -10.12 14.60
C LYS A 174 26.26 -9.24 14.87
N GLY A 175 25.29 -9.79 15.59
CA GLY A 175 24.10 -9.09 16.05
C GLY A 175 22.88 -9.27 15.14
N ASN A 176 21.94 -8.33 15.25
CA ASN A 176 20.62 -8.42 14.65
C ASN A 176 20.43 -7.32 13.61
N PHE A 177 19.57 -7.58 12.63
CA PHE A 177 19.04 -6.57 11.74
C PHE A 177 17.58 -6.29 12.13
N ASP A 178 17.27 -5.03 12.44
CA ASP A 178 15.91 -4.56 12.73
C ASP A 178 15.53 -3.51 11.67
N GLY A 179 14.42 -3.74 10.98
CA GLY A 179 13.95 -2.84 9.94
C GLY A 179 12.45 -2.88 9.73
N VAL A 180 11.93 -1.76 9.21
CA VAL A 180 10.59 -1.68 8.64
C VAL A 180 10.68 -2.02 7.16
N PHE A 181 9.87 -2.98 6.74
CA PHE A 181 9.81 -3.47 5.37
C PHE A 181 8.42 -3.25 4.82
N TYR A 182 8.35 -2.56 3.69
CA TYR A 182 7.09 -2.27 3.05
C TYR A 182 6.73 -3.31 2.00
N VAL A 183 5.47 -3.74 1.98
CA VAL A 183 4.90 -4.52 0.87
C VAL A 183 4.04 -3.62 0.00
N VAL A 184 4.16 -3.77 -1.32
CA VAL A 184 3.49 -2.90 -2.30
C VAL A 184 2.35 -3.66 -2.95
N ARG A 185 1.14 -3.10 -2.90
CA ARG A 185 -0.04 -3.69 -3.56
C ARG A 185 0.20 -3.81 -5.05
N VAL A 186 -0.06 -4.99 -5.61
CA VAL A 186 0.06 -5.27 -7.04
C VAL A 186 -1.21 -4.85 -7.76
N ALA A 187 -1.69 -3.63 -7.52
CA ALA A 187 -2.91 -3.08 -8.11
C ALA A 187 -2.85 -1.55 -8.15
N THR A 188 -3.68 -0.93 -8.97
CA THR A 188 -4.00 0.50 -8.89
C THR A 188 -5.44 0.66 -8.42
N LYS A 189 -5.74 1.73 -7.69
CA LYS A 189 -7.06 1.98 -7.10
C LYS A 189 -7.67 3.22 -7.72
N PHE A 190 -8.98 3.18 -7.96
CA PHE A 190 -9.75 4.32 -8.43
C PHE A 190 -10.90 4.58 -7.47
N THR A 191 -11.10 5.86 -7.13
CA THR A 191 -12.30 6.36 -6.46
C THR A 191 -12.92 7.42 -7.36
N VAL A 192 -14.16 7.23 -7.80
CA VAL A 192 -14.82 8.14 -8.74
C VAL A 192 -15.95 8.86 -8.03
N ASN A 193 -15.77 10.13 -7.72
CA ASN A 193 -16.78 10.93 -7.04
C ASN A 193 -17.63 11.69 -8.06
N PHE A 194 -18.94 11.71 -7.84
CA PHE A 194 -19.86 12.52 -8.61
C PHE A 194 -20.45 13.62 -7.73
N LYS A 195 -20.33 14.87 -8.18
CA LYS A 195 -20.91 16.06 -7.55
C LYS A 195 -21.91 16.69 -8.51
N ASN A 196 -23.19 16.61 -8.20
CA ASN A 196 -24.27 17.13 -9.03
C ASN A 196 -24.81 18.46 -8.48
N TRP A 197 -24.60 19.53 -9.24
CA TRP A 197 -25.17 20.85 -8.99
C TRP A 197 -26.34 21.17 -9.92
N ARG A 198 -26.85 20.19 -10.67
CA ARG A 198 -28.04 20.35 -11.50
C ARG A 198 -29.30 20.36 -10.65
N GLY A 199 -30.34 21.09 -11.04
CA GLY A 199 -31.59 21.15 -10.29
C GLY A 199 -32.30 19.80 -10.12
N GLU A 200 -31.96 18.82 -10.96
CA GLU A 200 -32.52 17.49 -11.04
C GLU A 200 -31.56 16.36 -10.63
N GLU A 201 -32.12 15.16 -10.34
CA GLU A 201 -31.35 13.92 -10.25
C GLU A 201 -30.74 13.56 -11.61
N VAL A 202 -29.47 13.12 -11.61
CA VAL A 202 -28.79 12.65 -12.83
C VAL A 202 -28.66 11.14 -12.80
N THR A 203 -29.04 10.50 -13.91
CA THR A 203 -28.74 9.08 -14.13
C THR A 203 -27.54 8.96 -15.07
N VAL A 204 -26.45 8.41 -14.57
CA VAL A 204 -25.30 7.97 -15.38
C VAL A 204 -25.57 6.52 -15.79
N GLU A 205 -25.75 6.28 -17.08
CA GLU A 205 -25.97 4.92 -17.60
C GLU A 205 -24.73 4.06 -17.42
N ASN A 206 -23.55 4.63 -17.73
CA ASN A 206 -22.27 4.05 -17.37
C ASN A 206 -21.14 5.08 -17.47
N PHE A 207 -19.99 4.72 -16.90
CA PHE A 207 -18.73 5.35 -17.26
C PHE A 207 -17.66 4.29 -17.55
N THR A 208 -16.66 4.66 -18.34
CA THR A 208 -15.56 3.78 -18.72
C THR A 208 -14.19 4.42 -18.59
N ILE A 209 -13.18 3.61 -18.31
CA ILE A 209 -11.76 4.00 -18.38
C ILE A 209 -11.07 3.05 -19.35
N ALA A 210 -10.58 3.60 -20.46
CA ALA A 210 -9.96 2.83 -21.53
C ALA A 210 -8.45 2.62 -21.32
N SER A 211 -7.92 1.60 -22.00
CA SER A 211 -6.47 1.34 -22.15
C SER A 211 -5.75 0.92 -20.88
N HIS A 212 -6.39 0.12 -20.04
CA HIS A 212 -5.71 -0.54 -18.92
C HIS A 212 -5.19 -1.93 -19.31
N ALA A 213 -4.18 -2.40 -18.57
CA ALA A 213 -3.59 -3.72 -18.70
C ALA A 213 -4.55 -4.82 -18.23
N ASP A 214 -4.34 -6.06 -18.68
CA ASP A 214 -5.09 -7.24 -18.23
C ASP A 214 -4.30 -8.15 -17.28
N ARG A 215 -2.99 -7.96 -17.19
CA ARG A 215 -2.07 -8.80 -16.42
C ARG A 215 -1.03 -7.97 -15.68
N ASN A 216 -0.60 -8.47 -14.53
CA ASN A 216 0.46 -7.91 -13.70
C ASN A 216 1.63 -8.88 -13.58
N PHE A 217 2.86 -8.37 -13.61
CA PHE A 217 3.96 -9.10 -12.98
C PHE A 217 3.71 -9.17 -11.47
N LEU A 218 4.04 -10.30 -10.85
CA LEU A 218 4.01 -10.43 -9.39
C LEU A 218 5.01 -9.45 -8.77
N MET A 219 6.27 -9.49 -9.20
CA MET A 219 7.30 -8.53 -8.79
C MET A 219 7.27 -7.27 -9.65
N ALA A 220 7.57 -6.11 -9.07
CA ALA A 220 7.62 -4.86 -9.81
C ALA A 220 8.88 -4.80 -10.69
N HIS A 221 8.72 -4.51 -11.99
CA HIS A 221 9.83 -4.38 -12.93
C HIS A 221 10.19 -2.90 -13.15
N VAL A 222 10.69 -2.27 -12.09
CA VAL A 222 11.13 -0.86 -12.12
C VAL A 222 12.53 -0.77 -12.72
N SER A 223 12.66 -0.08 -13.86
CA SER A 223 13.94 0.18 -14.52
C SER A 223 14.61 1.41 -13.92
N SER A 224 13.82 2.47 -13.68
CA SER A 224 14.29 3.67 -13.00
C SER A 224 13.13 4.38 -12.29
N TYR A 225 13.48 5.25 -11.33
CA TYR A 225 12.54 6.05 -10.55
C TYR A 225 13.12 7.45 -10.31
N PRO A 226 12.28 8.45 -10.01
CA PRO A 226 12.76 9.82 -9.78
C PRO A 226 13.78 9.90 -8.65
N LYS A 227 14.98 10.41 -8.96
CA LYS A 227 16.09 10.58 -8.01
C LYS A 227 16.00 11.92 -7.26
N ILE A 228 14.84 12.17 -6.66
CA ILE A 228 14.59 13.37 -5.84
C ILE A 228 15.31 13.22 -4.49
N LEU A 229 15.88 14.32 -3.99
CA LEU A 229 16.57 14.35 -2.70
C LEU A 229 15.58 14.30 -1.53
N ASN A 230 15.86 13.43 -0.58
CA ASN A 230 15.23 13.47 0.73
C ASN A 230 15.71 14.74 1.46
N LEU A 231 14.78 15.52 2.02
CA LEU A 231 15.08 16.80 2.67
C LEU A 231 15.87 16.65 3.98
N GLU A 232 15.72 15.52 4.67
CA GLU A 232 16.39 15.26 5.93
C GLU A 232 17.83 14.78 5.72
N THR A 233 18.04 13.87 4.77
CA THR A 233 19.36 13.26 4.53
C THR A 233 20.16 13.95 3.44
N ASN A 234 19.50 14.78 2.62
CA ASN A 234 20.07 15.39 1.41
C ASN A 234 20.65 14.35 0.42
N GLN A 235 20.12 13.12 0.45
CA GLN A 235 20.48 12.03 -0.46
C GLN A 235 19.23 11.55 -1.20
N PRO A 236 19.36 10.96 -2.42
CA PRO A 236 18.25 10.30 -3.08
C PRO A 236 17.69 9.15 -2.23
N TYR A 237 16.41 8.84 -2.42
CA TYR A 237 15.80 7.66 -1.82
C TYR A 237 16.55 6.38 -2.26
N PRO A 238 16.96 5.49 -1.33
CA PRO A 238 17.79 4.32 -1.63
C PRO A 238 17.13 3.36 -2.63
N THR A 239 15.82 3.15 -2.49
CA THR A 239 15.03 2.30 -3.38
C THR A 239 13.81 3.04 -3.93
N TRP A 240 13.19 2.47 -4.97
CA TRP A 240 11.91 2.97 -5.47
C TRP A 240 10.77 2.78 -4.45
N ILE A 241 10.88 1.80 -3.54
CA ILE A 241 9.90 1.57 -2.48
C ILE A 241 9.98 2.70 -1.45
N ASP A 242 11.19 3.11 -1.06
CA ASP A 242 11.38 4.26 -0.16
C ASP A 242 10.86 5.56 -0.79
N TRP A 243 11.12 5.75 -2.09
CA TRP A 243 10.54 6.86 -2.85
C TRP A 243 9.01 6.79 -2.85
N LEU A 244 8.43 5.63 -3.13
CA LEU A 244 6.98 5.46 -3.19
C LEU A 244 6.32 5.67 -1.82
N LYS A 245 6.96 5.23 -0.74
CA LYS A 245 6.50 5.50 0.62
C LYS A 245 6.47 7.00 0.90
N ALA A 246 7.53 7.72 0.55
CA ALA A 246 7.60 9.17 0.74
C ALA A 246 6.58 9.93 -0.12
N VAL A 247 6.32 9.47 -1.35
CA VAL A 247 5.24 10.00 -2.20
C VAL A 247 3.89 9.81 -1.52
N SER A 248 3.61 8.59 -1.03
CA SER A 248 2.34 8.28 -0.35
C SER A 248 2.14 9.18 0.86
N ASP A 249 3.17 9.30 1.72
CA ASP A 249 3.10 10.12 2.92
C ASP A 249 2.84 11.59 2.61
N ALA A 250 3.55 12.15 1.62
CA ALA A 250 3.38 13.54 1.23
C ALA A 250 2.02 13.80 0.56
N SER A 251 1.53 12.84 -0.23
CA SER A 251 0.24 12.96 -0.92
C SER A 251 -0.97 12.95 0.02
N ASN A 252 -0.79 12.43 1.23
CA ASN A 252 -1.81 12.49 2.29
C ASN A 252 -1.93 13.88 2.91
N GLU A 253 -0.89 14.72 2.80
CA GLU A 253 -0.94 16.12 3.20
C GLU A 253 -1.43 16.99 2.03
N ASP A 254 -0.80 16.85 0.87
CA ASP A 254 -1.14 17.58 -0.36
C ASP A 254 -0.66 16.78 -1.59
N SER A 255 -1.62 16.15 -2.28
CA SER A 255 -1.36 15.34 -3.48
C SER A 255 -0.77 16.14 -4.65
N ASP A 256 -1.22 17.37 -4.88
CA ASP A 256 -0.71 18.20 -5.98
C ASP A 256 0.73 18.64 -5.66
N ALA A 257 1.01 19.07 -4.43
CA ALA A 257 2.37 19.40 -4.01
C ALA A 257 3.31 18.18 -4.03
N ALA A 258 2.83 17.02 -3.57
CA ALA A 258 3.57 15.78 -3.59
C ALA A 258 3.95 15.36 -5.01
N THR A 259 2.98 15.30 -5.94
CA THR A 259 3.28 14.91 -7.31
C THR A 259 4.17 15.90 -8.06
N ASN A 260 4.04 17.20 -7.79
CA ASN A 260 4.95 18.20 -8.34
C ASN A 260 6.39 18.03 -7.82
N ARG A 261 6.55 17.66 -6.55
CA ARG A 261 7.86 17.46 -5.92
C ARG A 261 8.51 16.15 -6.34
N PHE A 262 7.78 15.05 -6.22
CA PHE A 262 8.33 13.70 -6.35
C PHE A 262 8.31 13.18 -7.78
N GLY A 263 7.43 13.73 -8.63
CA GLY A 263 7.22 13.27 -10.00
C GLY A 263 6.50 11.93 -10.08
N TRP A 264 6.71 11.22 -11.18
CA TRP A 264 6.04 9.97 -11.50
C TRP A 264 7.03 8.87 -11.83
N LEU A 265 6.73 7.64 -11.39
CA LEU A 265 7.44 6.44 -11.82
C LEU A 265 6.87 6.00 -13.18
N THR A 266 7.56 6.36 -14.27
CA THR A 266 7.13 6.07 -15.66
C THR A 266 7.92 4.94 -16.31
N ASP A 267 9.09 4.61 -15.76
CA ASP A 267 10.04 3.66 -16.33
C ASP A 267 9.97 2.29 -15.65
N TYR A 268 8.91 1.57 -15.97
CA TYR A 268 8.64 0.19 -15.57
C TYR A 268 8.17 -0.66 -16.74
N ARG A 269 8.21 -1.99 -16.57
CA ARG A 269 7.76 -2.96 -17.57
C ARG A 269 6.50 -3.66 -17.12
N LEU A 270 5.66 -4.02 -18.09
CA LEU A 270 4.50 -4.88 -17.92
C LEU A 270 4.77 -6.26 -18.56
N PRO A 271 4.08 -7.32 -18.12
CA PRO A 271 4.10 -8.58 -18.85
C PRO A 271 3.45 -8.38 -20.22
N GLU A 272 3.62 -9.36 -21.11
CA GLU A 272 2.93 -9.34 -22.40
C GLU A 272 1.40 -9.27 -22.18
N GLN A 273 0.76 -8.31 -22.84
CA GLN A 273 -0.67 -8.02 -22.68
C GLN A 273 -1.43 -8.68 -23.83
N THR A 274 -2.59 -9.29 -23.54
CA THR A 274 -3.38 -9.92 -24.62
C THR A 274 -4.17 -8.89 -25.43
N THR A 275 -4.63 -7.83 -24.76
CA THR A 275 -5.38 -6.72 -25.36
C THR A 275 -5.55 -5.60 -24.33
N ALA A 276 -5.59 -4.35 -24.80
CA ALA A 276 -5.98 -3.21 -23.99
C ALA A 276 -7.43 -3.35 -23.53
N LYS A 277 -7.66 -3.30 -22.22
CA LYS A 277 -8.98 -3.47 -21.61
C LYS A 277 -9.67 -2.12 -21.37
N VAL A 278 -10.99 -2.18 -21.27
CA VAL A 278 -11.85 -1.06 -20.92
C VAL A 278 -12.60 -1.44 -19.66
N TYR A 279 -12.36 -0.71 -18.58
CA TYR A 279 -13.17 -0.82 -17.37
C TYR A 279 -14.52 -0.15 -17.64
N THR A 280 -15.61 -0.77 -17.18
CA THR A 280 -16.96 -0.23 -17.31
C THR A 280 -17.70 -0.38 -15.99
N HIS A 281 -18.31 0.71 -15.54
CA HIS A 281 -19.19 0.73 -14.39
C HIS A 281 -20.59 1.15 -14.83
N GLU A 282 -21.56 0.28 -14.60
CA GLU A 282 -22.93 0.47 -15.06
C GLU A 282 -23.81 1.08 -13.96
N GLY A 283 -24.69 2.00 -14.35
CA GLY A 283 -25.84 2.47 -13.57
C GLY A 283 -25.50 3.19 -12.27
N LEU A 284 -25.49 4.52 -12.31
CA LEU A 284 -25.40 5.36 -11.11
C LEU A 284 -26.50 6.41 -11.08
N LYS A 285 -27.10 6.60 -9.90
CA LYS A 285 -28.01 7.69 -9.62
C LYS A 285 -27.31 8.72 -8.74
N ILE A 286 -27.23 9.95 -9.23
CA ILE A 286 -26.60 11.07 -8.53
C ILE A 286 -27.71 11.99 -8.06
N GLY A 287 -27.83 12.16 -6.74
CA GLY A 287 -28.91 12.93 -6.14
C GLY A 287 -28.95 14.39 -6.59
N LYS A 288 -30.01 15.09 -6.21
CA LYS A 288 -30.12 16.55 -6.40
C LYS A 288 -29.27 17.30 -5.35
N PRO A 289 -28.80 18.51 -5.66
CA PRO A 289 -28.15 19.38 -4.69
C PRO A 289 -29.13 19.85 -3.62
N THR A 290 -28.58 20.20 -2.47
CA THR A 290 -29.25 20.99 -1.45
C THR A 290 -28.76 22.42 -1.59
N VAL A 291 -29.66 23.35 -1.88
CA VAL A 291 -29.34 24.77 -2.08
C VAL A 291 -29.89 25.58 -0.91
N ASP A 292 -28.99 26.26 -0.20
CA ASP A 292 -29.33 27.24 0.82
C ASP A 292 -29.22 28.64 0.21
N ILE A 293 -30.36 29.32 0.08
CA ILE A 293 -30.45 30.63 -0.59
C ILE A 293 -29.94 31.75 0.33
N ASP A 294 -30.14 31.60 1.64
CA ASP A 294 -29.76 32.62 2.62
C ASP A 294 -28.27 32.52 2.96
N TYR A 295 -27.72 31.30 2.87
CA TYR A 295 -26.30 31.01 3.09
C TYR A 295 -25.74 30.11 1.98
N PRO A 296 -25.35 30.68 0.83
CA PRO A 296 -24.86 29.92 -0.32
C PRO A 296 -23.72 28.93 0.01
N ASP A 297 -22.86 29.27 0.96
CA ASP A 297 -21.74 28.43 1.43
C ASP A 297 -22.20 27.13 2.10
N ASN A 298 -23.45 27.04 2.58
CA ASN A 298 -24.04 25.83 3.14
C ASN A 298 -24.59 24.89 2.06
N SER A 299 -24.64 25.32 0.79
CA SER A 299 -25.15 24.49 -0.29
C SER A 299 -24.23 23.28 -0.50
N LYS A 300 -24.83 22.12 -0.77
CA LYS A 300 -24.11 20.87 -1.02
C LYS A 300 -24.52 20.26 -2.35
N PRO A 301 -23.57 19.69 -3.12
CA PRO A 301 -23.92 18.97 -4.34
C PRO A 301 -24.70 17.71 -3.98
N GLY A 302 -25.53 17.25 -4.90
CA GLY A 302 -26.02 15.89 -4.84
C GLY A 302 -24.89 14.91 -5.14
N VAL A 303 -24.92 13.74 -4.52
CA VAL A 303 -23.86 12.72 -4.64
C VAL A 303 -24.44 11.39 -5.09
N ALA A 304 -23.56 10.48 -5.54
CA ALA A 304 -23.95 9.10 -5.81
C ALA A 304 -24.40 8.40 -4.52
N SER A 305 -25.37 7.49 -4.61
CA SER A 305 -25.73 6.63 -3.47
C SER A 305 -24.57 5.78 -3.00
N ASP A 306 -23.79 5.28 -3.96
CA ASP A 306 -22.62 4.44 -3.75
C ASP A 306 -21.49 5.03 -4.58
N VAL A 307 -20.37 5.33 -3.93
CA VAL A 307 -19.17 5.85 -4.60
C VAL A 307 -18.44 4.68 -5.27
N PRO A 308 -18.26 4.68 -6.60
CA PRO A 308 -17.47 3.67 -7.28
C PRO A 308 -16.02 3.64 -6.76
N VAL A 309 -15.64 2.50 -6.17
CA VAL A 309 -14.26 2.18 -5.82
C VAL A 309 -13.91 0.85 -6.48
N PHE A 310 -12.82 0.83 -7.25
CA PHE A 310 -12.40 -0.35 -7.99
C PHE A 310 -10.89 -0.38 -8.18
N TYR A 311 -10.37 -1.55 -8.57
CA TYR A 311 -8.96 -1.77 -8.78
C TYR A 311 -8.69 -2.25 -10.19
N LEU A 312 -7.58 -1.77 -10.77
CA LEU A 312 -7.11 -2.17 -12.09
C LEU A 312 -5.66 -2.66 -12.01
N PRO A 313 -5.20 -3.49 -12.96
CA PRO A 313 -3.80 -3.84 -13.07
C PRO A 313 -2.91 -2.61 -13.26
N GLU A 314 -1.64 -2.74 -12.87
CA GLU A 314 -0.58 -1.81 -13.24
C GLU A 314 -0.57 -1.68 -14.77
N SER A 315 -0.67 -0.47 -15.29
CA SER A 315 -0.93 -0.24 -16.71
C SER A 315 0.05 0.75 -17.31
N LYS A 316 0.22 0.71 -18.63
CA LYS A 316 1.16 1.59 -19.35
C LYS A 316 0.63 1.95 -20.73
N ASN A 317 -0.19 3.00 -20.80
CA ASN A 317 -0.71 3.51 -22.09
C ASN A 317 0.05 4.77 -22.53
N LEU A 318 1.18 4.57 -23.20
CA LEU A 318 2.09 5.67 -23.57
C LEU A 318 1.46 6.64 -24.56
N LYS A 319 1.67 7.94 -24.30
CA LYS A 319 1.43 8.98 -25.30
C LYS A 319 2.44 8.82 -26.44
N ALA A 320 1.98 9.09 -27.66
CA ALA A 320 2.85 9.03 -28.83
C ALA A 320 4.06 9.97 -28.65
N GLY A 321 5.27 9.41 -28.64
CA GLY A 321 6.51 10.16 -28.51
C GLY A 321 6.82 10.72 -27.12
N ALA A 322 6.13 10.28 -26.05
CA ALA A 322 6.42 10.71 -24.69
C ALA A 322 6.59 9.54 -23.72
N THR A 323 7.17 9.84 -22.55
CA THR A 323 7.29 8.90 -21.42
C THR A 323 6.06 8.89 -20.52
N GLU A 324 5.21 9.92 -20.63
CA GLU A 324 3.93 10.00 -19.95
C GLU A 324 2.88 9.10 -20.59
N GLN A 325 1.88 8.75 -19.78
CA GLN A 325 0.74 7.95 -20.18
C GLN A 325 -0.52 8.82 -20.30
N GLU A 326 -1.52 8.32 -21.04
CA GLU A 326 -2.81 8.98 -21.23
C GLU A 326 -3.95 7.98 -21.05
N TYR A 327 -5.02 8.41 -20.39
CA TYR A 327 -6.21 7.60 -20.15
C TYR A 327 -7.45 8.41 -20.46
N ILE A 328 -8.46 7.74 -21.01
CA ILE A 328 -9.71 8.37 -21.45
C ILE A 328 -10.83 7.90 -20.55
N LEU A 329 -11.54 8.86 -19.95
CA LEU A 329 -12.79 8.67 -19.24
C LEU A 329 -13.96 8.99 -20.19
N THR A 330 -14.90 8.07 -20.29
CA THR A 330 -16.18 8.29 -21.00
C THR A 330 -17.32 8.18 -20.01
N ILE A 331 -18.29 9.09 -20.07
CA ILE A 331 -19.47 9.10 -19.19
C ILE A 331 -20.72 9.20 -20.07
N LYS A 332 -21.61 8.22 -19.96
CA LYS A 332 -22.90 8.22 -20.63
C LYS A 332 -24.00 8.62 -19.65
N ILE A 333 -24.67 9.73 -19.93
CA ILE A 333 -25.75 10.27 -19.10
C ILE A 333 -27.09 10.04 -19.79
N ALA A 334 -28.07 9.53 -19.06
CA ALA A 334 -29.41 9.30 -19.57
C ALA A 334 -30.02 10.60 -20.13
N GLY A 335 -30.63 10.53 -21.31
CA GLY A 335 -31.22 11.68 -21.99
C GLY A 335 -30.23 12.56 -22.76
N ARG A 336 -28.93 12.27 -22.73
CA ARG A 336 -27.92 12.92 -23.58
C ARG A 336 -27.53 11.98 -24.73
N ALA A 337 -27.59 12.47 -25.97
CA ALA A 337 -27.28 11.67 -27.16
C ALA A 337 -25.80 11.24 -27.22
N GLU A 338 -24.90 12.20 -27.00
CA GLU A 338 -23.46 11.97 -27.06
C GLU A 338 -22.84 11.83 -25.66
N PRO A 339 -21.97 10.84 -25.42
CA PRO A 339 -21.28 10.72 -24.16
C PRO A 339 -20.32 11.89 -23.93
N PHE A 340 -20.06 12.18 -22.66
CA PHE A 340 -18.95 13.07 -22.30
C PHE A 340 -17.65 12.27 -22.35
N VAL A 341 -16.63 12.80 -23.00
CA VAL A 341 -15.31 12.16 -23.15
C VAL A 341 -14.25 13.15 -22.71
N CYS A 342 -13.38 12.76 -21.78
CA CYS A 342 -12.25 13.58 -21.38
C CYS A 342 -10.99 12.75 -21.14
N LYS A 343 -9.85 13.42 -21.19
CA LYS A 343 -8.57 12.86 -20.78
C LYS A 343 -8.41 13.05 -19.27
N LEU A 344 -7.74 12.11 -18.62
CA LEU A 344 -7.32 12.23 -17.22
C LEU A 344 -5.96 12.94 -17.17
N ASP A 345 -5.93 14.26 -17.42
CA ASP A 345 -4.70 14.98 -17.78
C ASP A 345 -3.59 15.00 -16.69
N LYS A 346 -3.97 14.91 -15.42
CA LYS A 346 -3.04 14.81 -14.28
C LYS A 346 -2.50 13.38 -14.07
N LEU A 347 -3.07 12.34 -14.70
CA LEU A 347 -2.58 10.97 -14.60
C LEU A 347 -1.44 10.73 -15.61
N LYS A 348 -0.19 10.66 -15.13
CA LYS A 348 1.00 10.51 -15.99
C LYS A 348 1.60 9.11 -16.02
N ALA A 349 1.31 8.30 -15.01
CA ALA A 349 1.64 6.88 -14.98
C ALA A 349 0.63 6.11 -14.14
N LEU A 350 0.36 4.84 -14.47
CA LEU A 350 -0.50 3.98 -13.67
C LEU A 350 0.30 2.81 -13.07
N PHE A 351 1.36 3.16 -12.34
CA PHE A 351 2.22 2.23 -11.61
C PHE A 351 1.45 1.62 -10.42
N ARG A 352 1.83 0.42 -9.97
CA ARG A 352 1.17 -0.26 -8.85
C ARG A 352 1.20 0.58 -7.56
N ASN A 353 0.21 0.37 -6.69
CA ASN A 353 -0.07 1.12 -5.47
C ASN A 353 -0.38 2.62 -5.69
N THR A 354 -0.68 3.02 -6.92
CA THR A 354 -1.28 4.34 -7.21
C THR A 354 -2.77 4.33 -6.87
N HIS A 355 -3.22 5.22 -6.00
CA HIS A 355 -4.65 5.53 -5.82
C HIS A 355 -4.99 6.83 -6.56
N LEU A 356 -5.91 6.74 -7.50
CA LEU A 356 -6.45 7.86 -8.27
C LEU A 356 -7.85 8.23 -7.78
N VAL A 357 -8.05 9.49 -7.41
CA VAL A 357 -9.38 10.04 -7.14
C VAL A 357 -9.81 10.88 -8.33
N VAL A 358 -10.99 10.59 -8.89
CA VAL A 358 -11.55 11.28 -10.04
C VAL A 358 -12.82 11.99 -9.60
N ASN A 359 -12.75 13.31 -9.47
CA ASN A 359 -13.88 14.15 -9.09
C ASN A 359 -14.59 14.66 -10.33
N ILE A 360 -15.82 14.21 -10.56
CA ILE A 360 -16.67 14.60 -11.67
C ILE A 360 -17.73 15.57 -11.14
N THR A 361 -17.68 16.83 -11.57
CA THR A 361 -18.64 17.85 -11.17
C THR A 361 -19.54 18.22 -12.33
N MET A 362 -20.85 18.15 -12.11
CA MET A 362 -21.89 18.42 -13.12
C MET A 362 -22.63 19.71 -12.77
N TYR A 363 -22.57 20.71 -13.64
CA TYR A 363 -23.20 22.02 -13.42
C TYR A 363 -24.50 22.20 -14.22
N ASN A 364 -25.31 23.19 -13.81
CA ASN A 364 -26.55 23.59 -14.48
C ASN A 364 -26.34 24.02 -15.95
N SER A 365 -25.14 24.45 -16.33
CA SER A 365 -24.75 24.83 -17.70
C SER A 365 -24.61 23.64 -18.66
N ASN A 366 -24.93 22.42 -18.23
CA ASN A 366 -24.55 21.15 -18.86
C ASN A 366 -23.03 20.89 -18.92
N GLU A 367 -22.24 21.75 -18.28
CA GLU A 367 -20.80 21.58 -18.13
C GLU A 367 -20.49 20.42 -17.19
N ILE A 368 -19.44 19.67 -17.54
CA ILE A 368 -18.88 18.60 -16.73
C ILE A 368 -17.40 18.89 -16.58
N VAL A 369 -16.94 19.03 -15.33
CA VAL A 369 -15.55 19.25 -14.99
C VAL A 369 -15.02 17.98 -14.34
N VAL A 370 -13.82 17.55 -14.75
CA VAL A 370 -13.14 16.39 -14.19
C VAL A 370 -11.81 16.84 -13.60
N ASP A 371 -11.66 16.60 -12.30
CA ASP A 371 -10.42 16.79 -11.57
C ASP A 371 -9.86 15.44 -11.12
N VAL A 372 -8.54 15.29 -11.17
CA VAL A 372 -7.85 14.02 -11.00
C VAL A 372 -6.75 14.18 -9.96
N ILE A 373 -6.85 13.45 -8.85
CA ILE A 373 -5.94 13.56 -7.71
C ILE A 373 -5.17 12.24 -7.58
N PRO A 374 -3.87 12.22 -7.91
CA PRO A 374 -3.03 11.02 -7.88
C PRO A 374 -2.40 10.73 -6.50
N TYR A 375 -2.10 9.47 -6.23
CA TYR A 375 -1.48 8.98 -4.98
C TYR A 375 -2.20 9.41 -3.68
N SER A 376 -3.45 9.83 -3.74
CA SER A 376 -4.19 10.24 -2.56
C SER A 376 -4.65 9.01 -1.79
N GLU A 377 -4.36 8.89 -0.50
CA GLU A 377 -5.25 8.12 0.37
C GLU A 377 -6.44 9.04 0.64
N VAL A 378 -7.63 8.67 0.17
CA VAL A 378 -8.81 9.47 0.48
C VAL A 378 -9.03 9.44 1.99
N ASN A 379 -8.75 10.56 2.67
CA ASN A 379 -9.39 10.87 3.94
C ASN A 379 -10.87 11.05 3.58
N LEU A 380 -11.67 10.01 3.84
CA LEU A 380 -13.12 10.15 3.85
C LEU A 380 -13.42 11.01 5.07
N GLU A 381 -13.27 12.33 4.96
CA GLU A 381 -13.95 13.20 5.89
C GLU A 381 -15.43 13.09 5.55
N PRO A 382 -16.26 12.45 6.38
CA PRO A 382 -17.65 12.81 6.32
C PRO A 382 -17.67 14.29 6.69
N GLU A 383 -18.21 15.15 5.83
CA GLU A 383 -18.57 16.51 6.20
C GLU A 383 -19.68 16.45 7.27
N PHE A 384 -19.36 16.01 8.49
CA PHE A 384 -20.15 16.24 9.68
C PHE A 384 -19.70 17.56 10.26
N GLY A 385 -20.55 18.56 10.07
CA GLY A 385 -20.41 19.86 10.71
C GLY A 385 -20.40 19.73 12.22
N LEU A 386 -19.64 20.63 12.85
CA LEU A 386 -19.87 21.07 14.22
C LEU A 386 -20.98 22.12 14.24
#